data_AF-A0A3P7TPT0-F1
#
_entry.id   AF-A0A3P7TPT0-F1
#
_cell.length_a   1.000
_cell.length_b   1.000
_cell.length_c   1.000
_cell.angle_alpha   90.00
_cell.angle_beta   90.00
_cell.angle_gamma   90.00
#
_symmetry.space_group_name_H-M   'P 1'
#
loop_
_entity.id
_entity.type
_entity.pdbx_description
1 polymer ?
#
loop_
_entity_poly.entity_id
_entity_poly.type
_entity_poly.pdbx_seq_one_letter_code
_entity_poly.pdbx_strand_id
1 'polypeptide(L)'
;MGCAKIENPSNEVEILKIMQLLNKERSEKPIDVILFIPDSSSGIVRMCDGTTKSEMVSFPVHRIKFCARGQLDSAERECFALSFTQKNATPTDGALHQCHVFRCQVPETAGKALLNFANAFRNSGTKKVPSPKLYRTSQPSSADEDASSLEGAFSPGGEEDFQFDAFLEMREEDAKKGFTVCPQEKNCFKLRRDREKRVTVVLQQTHGRRVLTVRKCFGLLLGAGRNLRHNDMHLLDMQSMGQGNDSKTYIIEALWDPHLQNLEVLNTETPRETRVFMTIAADVILAGIDEPVRFNMECKARIFHEHERFWYVSRRPIVEKYFLTAGLVFGDYAITDLICQQVERKNIFPSENVNR
;
A
#
# COMPACT_ATOMS: atom_id res chain seq x y z
N MET A 1 -14.78 4.35 -23.66
CA MET A 1 -14.14 5.26 -24.63
C MET A 1 -12.75 4.73 -24.96
N GLY A 2 -11.91 4.51 -23.96
CA GLY A 2 -10.59 3.92 -24.15
C GLY A 2 -9.67 4.25 -22.99
N CYS A 3 -8.37 4.10 -23.21
CA CYS A 3 -7.33 4.50 -22.30
C CYS A 3 -6.23 5.29 -23.01
N ALA A 4 -5.53 6.15 -22.27
CA ALA A 4 -4.36 6.87 -22.75
C ALA A 4 -3.28 6.93 -21.66
N LYS A 5 -2.02 7.12 -22.07
CA LYS A 5 -0.92 7.38 -21.13
C LYS A 5 -1.06 8.80 -20.57
N ILE A 6 -0.74 8.97 -19.29
CA ILE A 6 -0.70 10.25 -18.59
C ILE A 6 0.66 10.41 -17.92
N GLU A 7 1.19 11.62 -17.79
CA GLU A 7 2.47 11.83 -17.08
C GLU A 7 2.28 11.94 -15.58
N ASN A 8 1.28 12.70 -15.15
CA ASN A 8 0.95 12.86 -13.74
C ASN A 8 -0.48 12.35 -13.49
N PRO A 9 -0.65 11.24 -12.75
CA PRO A 9 -1.97 10.64 -12.56
C PRO A 9 -2.90 11.54 -11.71
N SER A 10 -2.38 12.54 -11.00
CA SER A 10 -3.18 13.48 -10.20
C SER A 10 -3.50 14.80 -10.91
N ASN A 11 -3.12 14.95 -12.18
CA ASN A 11 -3.34 16.17 -12.95
C ASN A 11 -4.73 16.19 -13.62
N GLU A 12 -5.70 16.82 -12.96
CA GLU A 12 -7.07 16.93 -13.45
C GLU A 12 -7.18 17.58 -14.84
N VAL A 13 -6.38 18.61 -15.13
CA VAL A 13 -6.41 19.32 -16.41
C VAL A 13 -6.00 18.39 -17.56
N GLU A 14 -5.00 17.54 -17.33
CA GLU A 14 -4.52 16.56 -18.30
C GLU A 14 -5.56 15.43 -18.49
N ILE A 15 -6.18 14.97 -17.41
CA ILE A 15 -7.27 13.98 -17.47
C ILE A 15 -8.45 14.50 -18.30
N LEU A 16 -8.84 15.77 -18.11
CA LEU A 16 -9.91 16.40 -18.89
C LEU A 16 -9.56 16.53 -20.38
N LYS A 17 -8.29 16.84 -20.71
CA LYS A 17 -7.81 16.86 -22.09
C LYS A 17 -7.87 15.47 -22.74
N ILE A 18 -7.43 14.43 -22.01
CA ILE A 18 -7.51 13.04 -22.47
C ILE A 18 -8.97 12.64 -22.70
N MET A 19 -9.87 13.04 -21.81
CA MET A 19 -11.31 12.78 -21.93
C MET A 19 -11.90 13.41 -23.20
N GLN A 20 -11.57 14.67 -23.48
CA GLN A 20 -12.00 15.35 -24.71
C GLN A 20 -11.41 14.69 -25.97
N LEU A 21 -10.14 14.30 -25.93
CA LEU A 21 -9.47 13.63 -27.06
C LEU A 21 -10.15 12.29 -27.39
N LEU A 22 -10.31 11.42 -26.40
CA LEU A 22 -10.97 10.12 -26.59
C LEU A 22 -12.44 10.27 -26.99
N ASN A 23 -13.10 11.38 -26.59
CA ASN A 23 -14.46 11.69 -27.03
C ASN A 23 -14.53 12.12 -28.50
N LYS A 24 -13.51 12.81 -29.01
CA LYS A 24 -13.39 13.15 -30.44
C LYS A 24 -13.02 11.95 -31.30
N GLU A 25 -12.10 11.12 -30.83
CA GLU A 25 -11.61 9.90 -31.51
C GLU A 25 -12.52 8.68 -31.29
N ARG A 26 -13.79 8.92 -30.99
CA ARG A 26 -14.74 7.86 -30.64
C ARG A 26 -14.87 6.86 -31.81
N SER A 27 -14.57 5.60 -31.52
CA SER A 27 -14.82 4.48 -32.44
C SER A 27 -16.31 4.35 -32.79
N GLU A 28 -16.61 4.02 -34.05
CA GLU A 28 -17.96 3.75 -34.54
C GLU A 28 -18.61 2.52 -33.87
N LYS A 29 -17.80 1.61 -33.30
CA LYS A 29 -18.25 0.45 -32.53
C LYS A 29 -17.72 0.52 -31.09
N PRO A 30 -18.42 1.19 -30.16
CA PRO A 30 -18.02 1.24 -28.77
C PRO A 30 -18.20 -0.13 -28.09
N ILE A 31 -17.26 -0.51 -27.23
CA ILE A 31 -17.38 -1.68 -26.36
C ILE A 31 -18.21 -1.28 -25.14
N ASP A 32 -19.34 -1.94 -24.94
CA ASP A 32 -20.14 -1.80 -23.73
C ASP A 32 -19.44 -2.51 -22.57
N VAL A 33 -19.29 -1.83 -21.44
CA VAL A 33 -18.61 -2.37 -20.26
C VAL A 33 -19.47 -2.20 -19.01
N ILE A 34 -19.38 -3.17 -18.10
CA ILE A 34 -19.99 -3.14 -16.78
C ILE A 34 -18.86 -2.99 -15.76
N LEU A 35 -18.94 -1.96 -14.92
CA LEU A 35 -17.99 -1.73 -13.84
C LEU A 35 -18.59 -2.14 -12.50
N PHE A 36 -17.98 -3.12 -11.85
CA PHE A 36 -18.26 -3.51 -10.48
C PHE A 36 -17.32 -2.74 -9.55
N ILE A 37 -17.89 -1.82 -8.78
CA ILE A 37 -17.17 -0.99 -7.82
C ILE A 37 -17.39 -1.59 -6.43
N PRO A 38 -16.33 -1.98 -5.69
CA PRO A 38 -16.47 -2.56 -4.37
C PRO A 38 -16.72 -1.48 -3.32
N ASP A 39 -17.26 -1.88 -2.16
CA ASP A 39 -17.59 -0.95 -1.06
C ASP A 39 -16.41 -0.63 -0.13
N SER A 40 -15.20 -1.10 -0.43
CA SER A 40 -14.02 -0.99 0.42
C SER A 40 -12.80 -0.51 -0.36
N SER A 41 -11.91 0.22 0.31
CA SER A 41 -10.64 0.67 -0.27
C SER A 41 -9.68 -0.49 -0.53
N SER A 42 -9.92 -1.63 0.11
CA SER A 42 -9.22 -2.90 -0.11
C SER A 42 -9.87 -3.79 -1.18
N GLY A 43 -10.96 -3.33 -1.81
CA GLY A 43 -11.67 -4.09 -2.81
C GLY A 43 -11.04 -4.00 -4.20
N ILE A 44 -11.51 -4.85 -5.10
CA ILE A 44 -11.11 -4.90 -6.50
C ILE A 44 -12.24 -4.38 -7.38
N VAL A 45 -11.92 -3.44 -8.26
CA VAL A 45 -12.82 -2.99 -9.32
C VAL A 45 -12.72 -3.99 -10.45
N ARG A 46 -13.87 -4.49 -10.94
CA ARG A 46 -13.91 -5.41 -12.08
C ARG A 46 -14.61 -4.74 -13.25
N MET A 47 -13.96 -4.77 -14.40
CA MET A 47 -14.52 -4.33 -15.68
C MET A 47 -14.86 -5.57 -16.49
N CYS A 48 -16.15 -5.77 -16.75
CA CYS A 48 -16.66 -6.88 -17.55
C CYS A 48 -17.21 -6.38 -18.89
N ASP A 49 -17.14 -7.22 -19.90
CA ASP A 49 -17.77 -6.95 -21.20
C ASP A 49 -19.31 -6.99 -21.04
N GLY A 50 -19.99 -5.99 -21.59
CA GLY A 50 -21.43 -5.81 -21.40
C GLY A 50 -22.29 -6.88 -22.08
N THR A 51 -21.75 -7.56 -23.09
CA THR A 51 -22.49 -8.57 -23.87
C THR A 51 -22.30 -9.96 -23.28
N THR A 52 -21.04 -10.35 -23.05
CA THR A 52 -20.65 -11.68 -22.58
C THR A 52 -20.63 -11.79 -21.06
N LYS A 53 -20.63 -10.65 -20.34
CA LYS A 53 -20.40 -10.56 -18.89
C LYS A 53 -19.08 -11.17 -18.42
N SER A 54 -18.16 -11.45 -19.35
CA SER A 54 -16.82 -11.93 -19.06
C SER A 54 -16.00 -10.80 -18.45
N GLU A 55 -15.19 -11.10 -17.45
CA GLU A 55 -14.23 -10.14 -16.88
C GLU A 55 -13.15 -9.82 -17.92
N MET A 56 -12.94 -8.53 -18.18
CA MET A 56 -11.94 -8.04 -19.13
C MET A 56 -10.67 -7.59 -18.40
N VAL A 57 -10.85 -6.79 -17.34
CA VAL A 57 -9.76 -6.22 -16.54
C VAL A 57 -10.26 -6.05 -15.11
N SER A 58 -9.39 -6.33 -14.14
CA SER A 58 -9.59 -5.92 -12.76
C SER A 58 -8.40 -5.11 -12.26
N PHE A 59 -8.70 -4.19 -11.33
CA PHE A 59 -7.68 -3.39 -10.66
C PHE A 59 -8.12 -3.07 -9.23
N PRO A 60 -7.21 -3.12 -8.25
CA PRO A 60 -7.52 -2.73 -6.89
C PRO A 60 -7.91 -1.26 -6.77
N VAL A 61 -8.87 -0.95 -5.89
CA VAL A 61 -9.31 0.43 -5.63
C VAL A 61 -8.14 1.33 -5.24
N HIS A 62 -7.18 0.82 -4.47
CA HIS A 62 -6.02 1.58 -4.02
C HIS A 62 -5.05 2.00 -5.14
N ARG A 63 -5.13 1.40 -6.33
CA ARG A 63 -4.32 1.81 -7.50
C ARG A 63 -4.87 3.06 -8.19
N ILE A 64 -6.12 3.40 -7.95
CA ILE A 64 -6.75 4.60 -8.53
C ILE A 64 -6.22 5.82 -7.78
N LYS A 65 -5.53 6.71 -8.50
CA LYS A 65 -4.92 7.92 -7.92
C LYS A 65 -5.85 9.11 -7.97
N PHE A 66 -6.64 9.22 -9.03
CA PHE A 66 -7.56 10.32 -9.20
C PHE A 66 -8.77 9.89 -10.03
N CYS A 67 -9.91 10.50 -9.74
CA CYS A 67 -11.12 10.35 -10.53
C CYS A 67 -11.61 11.73 -10.94
N ALA A 68 -11.89 11.92 -12.23
CA ALA A 68 -12.39 13.19 -12.74
C ALA A 68 -13.73 13.00 -13.46
N ARG A 69 -14.61 14.00 -13.37
CA ARG A 69 -15.86 14.07 -14.13
C ARG A 69 -15.68 15.01 -15.31
N GLY A 70 -16.28 14.69 -16.45
CA GLY A 70 -16.39 15.66 -17.54
C GLY A 70 -17.28 16.85 -17.15
N GLN A 71 -17.01 17.99 -17.79
CA GLN A 71 -17.68 19.25 -17.48
C GLN A 71 -19.17 19.19 -17.86
N LEU A 72 -20.05 19.71 -17.00
CA LEU A 72 -21.50 19.58 -17.17
C LEU A 72 -22.06 20.32 -18.38
N ASP A 73 -21.39 21.39 -18.79
CA ASP A 73 -21.67 22.24 -19.93
C ASP A 73 -20.99 21.76 -21.23
N SER A 74 -20.31 20.61 -21.20
CA SER A 74 -19.57 20.05 -22.32
C SER A 74 -20.18 18.76 -22.89
N ALA A 75 -19.65 18.29 -24.02
CA ALA A 75 -20.03 17.01 -24.64
C ALA A 75 -19.60 15.78 -23.78
N GLU A 76 -18.73 16.02 -22.80
CA GLU A 76 -18.18 15.06 -21.86
C GLU A 76 -18.98 14.97 -20.55
N ARG A 77 -20.13 15.64 -20.41
CA ARG A 77 -20.97 15.61 -19.18
C ARG A 77 -21.39 14.20 -18.72
N GLU A 78 -21.39 13.25 -19.66
CA GLU A 78 -21.71 11.82 -19.48
C GLU A 78 -20.45 10.97 -19.22
N CYS A 79 -19.28 11.59 -19.17
CA CYS A 79 -18.00 10.90 -19.05
C CYS A 79 -17.42 11.06 -17.64
N PHE A 80 -16.70 10.02 -17.22
CA PHE A 80 -15.81 10.08 -16.08
C PHE A 80 -14.52 9.34 -16.42
N ALA A 81 -13.44 9.73 -15.75
CA ALA A 81 -12.13 9.17 -15.94
C ALA A 81 -11.55 8.67 -14.63
N LEU A 82 -10.81 7.57 -14.71
CA LEU A 82 -10.02 7.01 -13.63
C LEU A 82 -8.57 7.05 -14.07
N SER A 83 -7.71 7.71 -13.31
CA SER A 83 -6.27 7.58 -13.47
C SER A 83 -5.73 6.53 -12.51
N PHE A 84 -4.84 5.70 -13.02
CA PHE A 84 -4.12 4.73 -12.22
C PHE A 84 -2.66 4.70 -12.64
N THR A 85 -1.81 4.29 -11.70
CA THR A 85 -0.44 3.95 -12.01
C THR A 85 -0.40 2.48 -12.39
N GLN A 86 -0.01 2.19 -13.62
CA GLN A 86 0.33 0.84 -14.05
C GLN A 86 1.84 0.63 -13.91
N LYS A 87 2.23 -0.62 -13.63
CA LYS A 87 3.55 -1.23 -13.79
C LYS A 87 4.66 -1.05 -12.74
N ASN A 88 5.23 -2.23 -12.44
CA ASN A 88 6.61 -2.68 -12.74
C ASN A 88 7.72 -1.64 -12.54
N ALA A 89 8.17 -1.50 -11.31
CA ALA A 89 9.53 -1.03 -11.05
C ALA A 89 10.51 -2.18 -11.24
N THR A 90 10.84 -2.52 -12.49
CA THR A 90 12.18 -3.06 -12.73
C THR A 90 13.15 -1.88 -12.82
N PRO A 91 14.43 -2.02 -12.43
CA PRO A 91 15.38 -0.91 -12.28
C PRO A 91 15.66 -0.06 -13.53
N THR A 92 14.99 -0.29 -14.65
CA THR A 92 15.20 0.37 -15.94
C THR A 92 13.99 1.11 -16.53
N ASP A 93 12.76 0.88 -16.04
CA ASP A 93 11.55 1.50 -16.62
C ASP A 93 10.78 2.31 -15.57
N GLY A 94 10.37 3.53 -15.92
CA GLY A 94 9.65 4.44 -15.04
C GLY A 94 8.20 4.00 -14.80
N ALA A 95 7.58 4.51 -13.73
CA ALA A 95 6.16 4.25 -13.45
C ALA A 95 5.27 4.67 -14.63
N LEU A 96 4.41 3.77 -15.12
CA LEU A 96 3.57 4.02 -16.30
C LEU A 96 2.15 4.39 -15.89
N HIS A 97 1.84 5.68 -15.88
CA HIS A 97 0.49 6.12 -15.55
C HIS A 97 -0.45 6.00 -16.76
N GLN A 98 -1.66 5.50 -16.50
CA GLN A 98 -2.74 5.40 -17.47
C GLN A 98 -4.01 6.07 -16.97
N CYS A 99 -4.77 6.60 -17.91
CA CYS A 99 -6.06 7.21 -17.70
C CYS A 99 -7.11 6.47 -18.52
N HIS A 100 -8.10 5.88 -17.84
CA HIS A 100 -9.23 5.22 -18.48
C HIS A 100 -10.44 6.15 -18.49
N VAL A 101 -11.06 6.28 -19.66
CA VAL A 101 -12.22 7.15 -19.85
C VAL A 101 -13.44 6.30 -20.19
N PHE A 102 -14.47 6.50 -19.38
CA PHE A 102 -15.76 5.83 -19.49
C PHE A 102 -16.81 6.85 -19.89
N ARG A 103 -17.76 6.41 -20.72
CA ARG A 103 -18.95 7.17 -21.05
C ARG A 103 -20.15 6.41 -20.53
N CYS A 104 -20.96 7.06 -19.72
CA CYS A 104 -22.21 6.52 -19.22
C CYS A 104 -23.31 6.75 -20.25
N GLN A 105 -24.26 5.80 -20.32
CA GLN A 105 -25.47 5.95 -21.14
C GLN A 105 -26.43 7.01 -20.56
N VAL A 106 -26.28 7.35 -19.27
CA VAL A 106 -27.09 8.36 -18.56
C VAL A 106 -26.17 9.33 -17.82
N PRO A 107 -26.34 10.67 -17.95
CA PRO A 107 -25.46 11.68 -17.34
C PRO A 107 -25.32 11.55 -15.81
N GLU A 108 -26.40 11.17 -15.14
CA GLU A 108 -26.45 11.01 -13.68
C GLU A 108 -25.60 9.83 -13.19
N THR A 109 -25.41 8.82 -14.04
CA THR A 109 -24.64 7.62 -13.71
C THR A 109 -23.16 7.92 -13.56
N ALA A 110 -22.62 8.89 -14.31
CA ALA A 110 -21.23 9.33 -14.14
C ALA A 110 -20.99 9.88 -12.73
N GLY A 111 -21.92 10.69 -12.22
CA GLY A 111 -21.87 11.19 -10.84
C GLY A 111 -22.01 10.07 -9.79
N LYS A 112 -22.93 9.12 -10.01
CA LYS A 112 -23.12 7.96 -9.11
C LYS A 112 -21.88 7.05 -9.07
N ALA A 113 -21.24 6.80 -10.21
CA ALA A 113 -20.02 6.01 -10.29
C ALA A 113 -18.89 6.67 -9.48
N LEU A 114 -18.67 7.97 -9.66
CA LEU A 114 -17.67 8.73 -8.90
C LEU A 114 -17.96 8.76 -7.40
N LEU A 115 -19.24 8.85 -7.00
CA LEU A 115 -19.64 8.75 -5.61
C LEU A 115 -19.34 7.37 -5.01
N ASN A 116 -19.57 6.30 -5.76
CA ASN A 116 -19.24 4.94 -5.34
C ASN A 116 -17.73 4.77 -5.15
N PHE A 117 -16.92 5.29 -6.07
CA PHE A 117 -15.47 5.32 -5.89
C PHE A 117 -15.06 6.14 -4.67
N ALA A 118 -15.63 7.33 -4.47
CA ALA A 118 -15.37 8.14 -3.28
C ALA A 118 -15.73 7.41 -1.99
N ASN A 119 -16.82 6.65 -1.97
CA ASN A 119 -17.20 5.81 -0.84
C ASN A 119 -16.22 4.65 -0.64
N ALA A 120 -15.83 3.97 -1.71
CA ALA A 120 -14.82 2.90 -1.67
C ALA A 120 -13.49 3.43 -1.08
N PHE A 121 -13.00 4.58 -1.54
CA PHE A 121 -11.78 5.20 -1.01
C PHE A 121 -11.88 5.55 0.47
N ARG A 122 -13.05 5.98 0.94
CA ARG A 122 -13.27 6.39 2.34
C ARG A 122 -13.45 5.23 3.30
N ASN A 123 -13.88 4.06 2.80
CA ASN A 123 -14.23 2.92 3.63
C ASN A 123 -12.97 2.08 3.91
N SER A 124 -12.02 2.66 4.65
CA SER A 124 -10.81 1.99 5.14
C SER A 124 -11.12 1.12 6.36
N GLY A 125 -11.81 0.00 6.16
CA GLY A 125 -11.87 -1.10 7.13
C GLY A 125 -12.58 -0.86 8.47
N THR A 126 -13.30 0.26 8.69
CA THR A 126 -14.10 0.46 9.91
C THR A 126 -15.59 0.51 9.61
N LYS A 127 -16.16 -0.59 9.12
CA LYS A 127 -17.58 -0.87 9.34
C LYS A 127 -17.69 -2.20 10.07
N LYS A 128 -18.10 -2.11 11.34
CA LYS A 128 -18.75 -3.20 12.06
C LYS A 128 -19.80 -3.78 11.12
N VAL A 129 -19.75 -5.10 10.93
CA VAL A 129 -20.83 -5.89 10.35
C VAL A 129 -22.15 -5.38 10.93
N PRO A 130 -23.09 -4.85 10.13
CA PRO A 130 -24.46 -4.73 10.60
C PRO A 130 -24.96 -6.16 10.76
N SER A 131 -25.20 -6.57 11.99
CA SER A 131 -25.91 -7.80 12.30
C SER A 131 -27.19 -7.88 11.45
N PRO A 132 -27.46 -9.01 10.77
CA PRO A 132 -28.76 -9.19 10.14
C PRO A 132 -29.81 -9.18 11.24
N LYS A 133 -30.68 -8.16 11.22
CA LYS A 133 -31.88 -8.12 12.05
C LYS A 133 -32.73 -9.33 11.67
N LEU A 134 -32.89 -10.27 12.61
CA LEU A 134 -33.91 -11.31 12.55
C LEU A 134 -35.28 -10.65 12.37
N TYR A 135 -35.90 -10.83 11.21
CA TYR A 135 -37.35 -10.86 11.12
C TYR A 135 -37.79 -12.31 11.33
N ARG A 136 -38.40 -12.55 12.50
CA ARG A 136 -39.18 -13.74 12.81
C ARG A 136 -40.44 -13.72 11.95
N THR A 137 -40.68 -14.76 11.15
CA THR A 137 -42.05 -15.24 10.89
C THR A 137 -42.01 -16.75 10.59
N SER A 138 -42.56 -17.52 11.53
CA SER A 138 -43.17 -18.88 11.47
C SER A 138 -42.74 -19.95 10.44
N GLN A 139 -42.22 -21.07 11.00
CA GLN A 139 -42.36 -22.52 10.70
C GLN A 139 -43.48 -23.03 9.76
N PRO A 140 -43.54 -24.34 9.41
CA PRO A 140 -42.50 -25.31 8.97
C PRO A 140 -42.98 -26.23 7.79
N SER A 141 -42.09 -27.00 7.14
CA SER A 141 -42.27 -28.44 6.76
C SER A 141 -41.44 -28.92 5.54
N SER A 142 -40.90 -30.14 5.72
CA SER A 142 -40.62 -31.24 4.76
C SER A 142 -39.77 -31.06 3.49
N ALA A 143 -38.68 -31.83 3.51
CA ALA A 143 -38.23 -32.81 2.51
C ALA A 143 -37.81 -32.38 1.08
N ASP A 144 -36.66 -32.96 0.72
CA ASP A 144 -36.20 -33.37 -0.60
C ASP A 144 -35.38 -32.42 -1.50
N GLU A 145 -34.14 -32.89 -1.69
CA GLU A 145 -33.36 -33.00 -2.94
C GLU A 145 -32.51 -31.83 -3.47
N ASP A 146 -31.24 -32.21 -3.67
CA ASP A 146 -30.26 -31.76 -4.66
C ASP A 146 -29.97 -30.25 -4.84
N ALA A 147 -28.87 -29.82 -4.20
CA ALA A 147 -28.09 -28.69 -4.68
C ALA A 147 -26.59 -28.88 -4.34
N SER A 148 -25.97 -29.90 -4.94
CA SER A 148 -24.51 -29.95 -5.11
C SER A 148 -24.09 -28.86 -6.12
N SER A 149 -24.13 -27.60 -5.68
CA SER A 149 -23.72 -26.46 -6.50
C SER A 149 -22.21 -26.22 -6.41
N LEU A 150 -21.50 -26.95 -7.26
CA LEU A 150 -20.46 -26.40 -8.13
C LEU A 150 -19.40 -25.48 -7.49
N GLU A 151 -18.77 -25.91 -6.39
CA GLU A 151 -17.39 -25.50 -6.12
C GLU A 151 -16.46 -26.31 -7.01
N GLY A 152 -16.19 -25.80 -8.20
CA GLY A 152 -15.29 -26.48 -9.12
C GLY A 152 -15.20 -25.85 -10.48
N ALA A 153 -14.15 -25.01 -10.61
CA ALA A 153 -13.24 -24.98 -11.74
C ALA A 153 -13.22 -23.72 -12.62
N PHE A 154 -11.97 -23.30 -12.83
CA PHE A 154 -11.45 -22.39 -13.86
C PHE A 154 -11.51 -20.87 -13.55
N SER A 155 -10.52 -20.39 -12.79
CA SER A 155 -10.04 -19.01 -12.88
C SER A 155 -9.01 -18.92 -14.01
N PRO A 156 -9.24 -18.15 -15.08
CA PRO A 156 -8.21 -17.81 -16.05
C PRO A 156 -7.45 -16.57 -15.56
N GLY A 157 -6.16 -16.72 -15.23
CA GLY A 157 -5.24 -15.61 -14.88
C GLY A 157 -5.25 -15.20 -13.41
N GLY A 158 -4.85 -16.10 -12.51
CA GLY A 158 -4.97 -15.93 -11.06
C GLY A 158 -3.91 -15.00 -10.44
N GLU A 159 -4.25 -13.71 -10.30
CA GLU A 159 -3.58 -12.82 -9.37
C GLU A 159 -4.09 -13.08 -7.94
N GLU A 160 -3.18 -13.16 -6.98
CA GLU A 160 -3.46 -13.26 -5.54
C GLU A 160 -2.93 -12.04 -4.80
N ASP A 161 -3.74 -11.52 -3.86
CA ASP A 161 -3.39 -10.38 -3.02
C ASP A 161 -2.95 -10.82 -1.63
N PHE A 162 -1.89 -10.19 -1.14
CA PHE A 162 -1.29 -10.38 0.18
C PHE A 162 -1.13 -9.03 0.87
N GLN A 163 -1.18 -9.04 2.20
CA GLN A 163 -0.95 -7.85 3.00
C GLN A 163 0.10 -8.14 4.06
N PHE A 164 1.03 -7.20 4.25
CA PHE A 164 2.03 -7.23 5.30
C PHE A 164 2.00 -5.95 6.13
N ASP A 165 2.19 -6.09 7.44
CA ASP A 165 2.58 -4.99 8.32
C ASP A 165 4.09 -5.10 8.55
N ALA A 166 4.84 -4.05 8.20
CA ALA A 166 6.26 -3.92 8.50
C ALA A 166 6.44 -3.04 9.73
N PHE A 167 7.09 -3.58 10.77
CA PHE A 167 7.39 -2.87 12.00
C PHE A 167 8.87 -2.51 12.04
N LEU A 168 9.19 -1.27 12.39
CA LEU A 168 10.55 -0.80 12.57
C LEU A 168 10.76 -0.36 14.01
N GLU A 169 11.74 -0.98 14.65
CA GLU A 169 12.24 -0.65 15.98
C GLU A 169 13.73 -0.33 15.88
N MET A 170 14.19 0.65 16.67
CA MET A 170 15.60 0.95 16.85
C MET A 170 15.97 0.87 18.33
N ARG A 171 17.14 0.32 18.61
CA ARG A 171 17.76 0.34 19.93
C ARG A 171 19.15 0.96 19.82
N GLU A 172 19.56 1.72 20.82
CA GLU A 172 20.94 2.25 20.90
C GLU A 172 21.70 1.55 22.01
N GLU A 173 22.99 1.36 21.81
CA GLU A 173 23.87 0.90 22.87
C GLU A 173 23.96 1.92 24.03
N ASP A 174 23.85 1.41 25.25
CA ASP A 174 24.10 2.14 26.48
C ASP A 174 25.15 1.40 27.30
N ALA A 175 26.20 2.11 27.69
CA ALA A 175 27.38 1.54 28.38
C ALA A 175 27.04 0.76 29.66
N LYS A 176 25.87 0.98 30.28
CA LYS A 176 25.45 0.30 31.52
C LYS A 176 24.33 -0.71 31.33
N LYS A 177 23.54 -0.59 30.26
CA LYS A 177 22.28 -1.34 30.07
C LYS A 177 22.24 -2.17 28.79
N GLY A 178 23.31 -2.14 27.99
CA GLY A 178 23.31 -2.71 26.65
C GLY A 178 22.35 -1.95 25.73
N PHE A 179 21.74 -2.64 24.76
CA PHE A 179 20.83 -2.01 23.81
C PHE A 179 19.49 -1.59 24.45
N THR A 180 19.19 -0.29 24.35
CA THR A 180 17.96 0.32 24.88
C THR A 180 17.11 0.90 23.76
N VAL A 181 15.79 0.75 23.85
CA VAL A 181 14.86 1.21 22.80
C VAL A 181 14.92 2.74 22.63
N CYS A 182 15.04 3.19 21.39
CA CYS A 182 15.03 4.60 21.01
C CYS A 182 13.62 5.18 21.24
N PRO A 183 13.48 6.36 21.87
CA PRO A 183 12.20 7.04 21.93
C PRO A 183 11.72 7.43 20.54
N GLN A 184 10.41 7.38 20.34
CA GLN A 184 9.80 7.74 19.07
C GLN A 184 8.50 8.51 19.25
N GLU A 185 8.30 9.54 18.43
CA GLU A 185 7.06 10.30 18.35
C GLU A 185 6.71 10.63 16.89
N LYS A 186 5.46 10.36 16.45
CA LYS A 186 4.96 10.71 15.10
C LYS A 186 5.91 10.29 13.95
N ASN A 187 6.33 9.03 13.96
CA ASN A 187 7.31 8.45 13.02
C ASN A 187 8.67 9.17 13.01
N CYS A 188 9.04 9.81 14.13
CA CYS A 188 10.34 10.43 14.33
C CYS A 188 11.07 9.76 15.48
N PHE A 189 12.21 9.14 15.20
CA PHE A 189 13.13 8.63 16.21
C PHE A 189 13.90 9.77 16.87
N LYS A 190 14.15 9.63 18.18
CA LYS A 190 15.15 10.42 18.90
C LYS A 190 16.38 9.55 19.05
N LEU A 191 17.44 9.94 18.34
CA LEU A 191 18.68 9.20 18.27
C LEU A 191 19.81 10.04 18.84
N ARG A 192 20.81 9.41 19.42
CA ARG A 192 22.04 10.08 19.83
C ARG A 192 23.12 9.85 18.80
N ARG A 193 23.94 10.86 18.55
CA ARG A 193 25.16 10.69 17.78
C ARG A 193 26.15 9.75 18.49
N ASP A 194 27.06 9.19 17.73
CA ASP A 194 28.22 8.41 18.17
C ASP A 194 27.84 7.20 19.05
N ARG A 195 26.66 6.64 18.81
CA ARG A 195 26.18 5.40 19.43
C ARG A 195 25.76 4.39 18.39
N GLU A 196 26.26 3.17 18.54
CA GLU A 196 25.83 2.02 17.76
C GLU A 196 24.33 1.78 17.96
N LYS A 197 23.66 1.45 16.85
CA LYS A 197 22.23 1.19 16.81
C LYS A 197 21.95 -0.19 16.28
N ARG A 198 21.02 -0.89 16.92
CA ARG A 198 20.39 -2.08 16.39
C ARG A 198 19.10 -1.68 15.69
N VAL A 199 19.02 -1.98 14.40
CA VAL A 199 17.83 -1.77 13.57
C VAL A 199 17.12 -3.11 13.44
N THR A 200 15.86 -3.16 13.87
CA THR A 200 15.02 -4.37 13.80
C THR A 200 13.82 -4.10 12.93
N VAL A 201 13.69 -4.87 11.84
CA VAL A 201 12.51 -4.89 10.97
C VAL A 201 11.75 -6.20 11.18
N VAL A 202 10.46 -6.10 11.44
CA VAL A 202 9.57 -7.26 11.55
C VAL A 202 8.56 -7.20 10.42
N LEU A 203 8.55 -8.21 9.55
CA LEU A 203 7.57 -8.36 8.48
C LEU A 203 6.51 -9.35 8.95
N GLN A 204 5.26 -8.91 9.08
CA GLN A 204 4.15 -9.75 9.48
C GLN A 204 3.09 -9.81 8.40
N GLN A 205 2.83 -10.98 7.84
CA GLN A 205 1.74 -11.16 6.90
C GLN A 205 0.38 -11.14 7.62
N THR A 206 -0.47 -10.16 7.30
CA THR A 206 -1.80 -9.99 7.91
C THR A 206 -2.93 -10.54 7.05
N HIS A 207 -2.77 -10.59 5.73
CA HIS A 207 -3.77 -11.10 4.79
C HIS A 207 -3.15 -11.89 3.64
N GLY A 208 -3.97 -12.71 2.99
CA GLY A 208 -3.59 -13.55 1.85
C GLY A 208 -4.05 -14.99 2.04
N ARG A 209 -4.35 -15.66 0.92
CA ARG A 209 -4.86 -17.04 0.92
C ARG A 209 -3.84 -18.04 1.46
N ARG A 210 -2.56 -17.77 1.22
CA ARG A 210 -1.41 -18.60 1.63
C ARG A 210 -0.41 -17.76 2.42
N VAL A 211 0.38 -18.42 3.25
CA VAL A 211 1.50 -17.78 3.94
C VAL A 211 2.70 -17.75 2.99
N LEU A 212 3.18 -16.55 2.67
CA LEU A 212 4.38 -16.33 1.88
C LEU A 212 5.60 -16.38 2.81
N THR A 213 6.20 -17.56 2.92
CA THR A 213 7.39 -17.76 3.75
C THR A 213 8.57 -16.96 3.21
N VAL A 214 9.20 -16.12 4.04
CA VAL A 214 10.47 -15.49 3.70
C VAL A 214 11.56 -16.55 3.69
N ARG A 215 12.11 -16.86 2.51
CA ARG A 215 13.22 -17.81 2.35
C ARG A 215 14.54 -17.22 2.80
N LYS A 216 14.77 -15.95 2.50
CA LYS A 216 16.02 -15.25 2.78
C LYS A 216 15.79 -13.74 2.82
N CYS A 217 16.43 -13.05 3.75
CA CYS A 217 16.72 -11.63 3.61
C CYS A 217 18.17 -11.48 3.13
N PHE A 218 18.40 -10.69 2.09
CA PHE A 218 19.74 -10.48 1.54
C PHE A 218 20.23 -9.03 1.69
N GLY A 219 19.40 -8.15 2.24
CA GLY A 219 19.83 -6.81 2.61
C GLY A 219 18.88 -6.13 3.58
N LEU A 220 19.44 -5.54 4.63
CA LEU A 220 18.80 -4.50 5.41
C LEU A 220 19.61 -3.22 5.22
N LEU A 221 19.05 -2.24 4.52
CA LEU A 221 19.75 -1.03 4.11
C LEU A 221 19.20 0.19 4.83
N LEU A 222 20.04 1.21 5.00
CA LEU A 222 19.71 2.49 5.59
C LEU A 222 20.26 3.63 4.73
N GLY A 223 19.48 4.69 4.53
CA GLY A 223 19.94 5.90 3.86
C GLY A 223 19.35 7.18 4.46
N ALA A 224 20.09 8.28 4.31
CA ALA A 224 19.63 9.61 4.71
C ALA A 224 18.79 10.24 3.59
N GLY A 225 17.51 10.50 3.85
CA GLY A 225 16.59 11.10 2.88
C GLY A 225 15.31 10.29 2.65
N ARG A 226 14.63 10.60 1.53
CA ARG A 226 13.38 9.99 1.05
C ARG A 226 13.51 9.70 -0.44
N ASN A 227 12.73 8.76 -0.96
CA ASN A 227 12.75 8.38 -2.38
C ASN A 227 14.17 8.10 -2.91
N LEU A 228 14.99 7.44 -2.08
CA LEU A 228 16.39 7.16 -2.40
C LEU A 228 16.50 6.08 -3.47
N ARG A 229 17.50 6.21 -4.36
CA ARG A 229 17.87 5.11 -5.24
C ARG A 229 18.64 4.07 -4.45
N HIS A 230 18.73 2.85 -4.98
CA HIS A 230 19.45 1.77 -4.31
C HIS A 230 20.90 2.13 -3.92
N ASN A 231 21.64 2.79 -4.84
CA ASN A 231 23.03 3.19 -4.61
C ASN A 231 23.21 4.30 -3.57
N ASP A 232 22.13 4.99 -3.22
CA ASP A 232 22.13 6.05 -2.20
C ASP A 232 21.87 5.48 -0.78
N MET A 233 21.71 4.15 -0.67
CA MET A 233 21.50 3.43 0.60
C MET A 233 22.72 2.57 0.96
N HIS A 234 22.96 2.42 2.25
CA HIS A 234 24.06 1.64 2.80
C HIS A 234 23.55 0.33 3.39
N LEU A 235 24.20 -0.79 3.05
CA LEU A 235 23.91 -2.10 3.62
C LEU A 235 24.42 -2.17 5.06
N LEU A 236 23.53 -2.47 6.01
CA LEU A 236 23.87 -2.62 7.43
C LEU A 236 24.48 -4.00 7.72
N ASP A 237 25.22 -4.10 8.83
CA ASP A 237 25.84 -5.36 9.26
C ASP A 237 24.80 -6.31 9.85
N MET A 238 24.37 -7.29 9.05
CA MET A 238 23.32 -8.24 9.39
C MET A 238 23.73 -9.11 10.58
N GLN A 239 22.94 -9.09 11.65
CA GLN A 239 23.20 -9.89 12.86
C GLN A 239 22.37 -11.16 12.88
N SER A 240 21.06 -11.02 12.66
CA SER A 240 20.12 -12.14 12.76
C SER A 240 18.98 -11.94 11.78
N MET A 241 18.48 -13.05 11.25
CA MET A 241 17.25 -13.06 10.48
C MET A 241 16.59 -14.42 10.63
N GLY A 242 15.26 -14.44 10.73
CA GLY A 242 14.57 -15.70 10.92
C GLY A 242 13.07 -15.56 11.13
N GLN A 243 12.41 -16.71 11.14
CA GLN A 243 11.00 -16.81 11.46
C GLN A 243 10.79 -16.40 12.93
N GLY A 244 9.76 -15.58 13.16
CA GLY A 244 9.32 -15.21 14.50
C GLY A 244 8.56 -16.35 15.19
N ASN A 245 7.81 -15.98 16.24
CA ASN A 245 7.05 -16.95 17.02
C ASN A 245 5.86 -17.56 16.27
N ASP A 246 5.40 -16.91 15.20
CA ASP A 246 4.34 -17.41 14.32
C ASP A 246 4.88 -17.59 12.89
N SER A 247 4.18 -18.40 12.10
CA SER A 247 4.62 -18.70 10.74
C SER A 247 4.52 -17.53 9.76
N LYS A 248 3.84 -16.45 10.16
CA LYS A 248 3.55 -15.27 9.35
C LYS A 248 4.51 -14.12 9.63
N THR A 249 5.38 -14.25 10.62
CA THR A 249 6.27 -13.22 11.09
C THR A 249 7.71 -13.58 10.76
N TYR A 250 8.44 -12.62 10.20
CA TYR A 250 9.86 -12.71 9.93
C TYR A 250 10.57 -11.52 10.54
N ILE A 251 11.66 -11.77 11.25
CA ILE A 251 12.42 -10.76 12.00
C ILE A 251 13.79 -10.62 11.35
N ILE A 252 14.22 -9.39 11.13
CA ILE A 252 15.51 -9.02 10.53
C ILE A 252 16.17 -8.02 11.47
N GLU A 253 17.40 -8.30 11.89
CA GLU A 253 18.18 -7.43 12.77
C GLU A 253 19.55 -7.14 12.17
N ALA A 254 19.93 -5.87 12.15
CA ALA A 254 21.27 -5.43 11.75
C ALA A 254 21.82 -4.36 12.68
N LEU A 255 23.15 -4.20 12.68
CA LEU A 255 23.84 -3.12 13.35
C LEU A 255 24.09 -1.96 12.39
N TRP A 256 23.91 -0.76 12.92
CA TRP A 256 24.28 0.50 12.32
C TRP A 256 25.40 1.13 13.14
N ASP A 257 26.59 1.16 12.52
CA ASP A 257 27.78 1.86 13.02
C ASP A 257 27.68 3.38 12.77
N PRO A 258 27.76 4.24 13.80
CA PRO A 258 27.68 5.68 13.67
C PRO A 258 28.86 6.31 12.90
N HIS A 259 29.97 5.59 12.71
CA HIS A 259 31.17 6.10 12.02
C HIS A 259 31.13 5.92 10.50
N LEU A 260 30.05 5.34 9.97
CA LEU A 260 29.86 5.18 8.53
C LEU A 260 29.67 6.55 7.87
N GLN A 261 30.63 6.94 7.03
CA GLN A 261 30.63 8.24 6.33
C GLN A 261 29.35 8.48 5.51
N ASN A 262 28.83 7.45 4.86
CA ASN A 262 27.59 7.54 4.06
C ASN A 262 26.36 7.89 4.90
N LEU A 263 26.44 7.72 6.22
CA LEU A 263 25.37 7.98 7.18
C LEU A 263 25.69 9.14 8.13
N GLU A 264 26.73 9.95 7.83
CA GLU A 264 27.15 11.09 8.66
C GLU A 264 26.00 12.08 8.92
N VAL A 265 25.11 12.28 7.94
CA VAL A 265 23.91 13.10 8.09
C VAL A 265 23.00 12.59 9.22
N LEU A 266 22.90 11.27 9.40
CA LEU A 266 22.13 10.63 10.46
C LEU A 266 22.91 10.52 11.78
N ASN A 267 24.18 10.95 11.80
CA ASN A 267 25.02 11.04 13.00
C ASN A 267 25.34 12.50 13.40
N THR A 268 24.88 13.48 12.63
CA THR A 268 25.10 14.91 12.91
C THR A 268 23.95 15.48 13.73
N GLU A 269 24.25 16.21 14.81
CA GLU A 269 23.21 16.83 15.65
C GLU A 269 22.29 17.74 14.83
N THR A 270 21.00 17.49 14.98
CA THR A 270 19.98 18.30 14.31
C THR A 270 19.73 19.60 15.10
N PRO A 271 19.71 20.78 14.45
CA PRO A 271 19.29 22.02 15.09
C PRO A 271 17.93 21.89 15.80
N ARG A 272 17.67 22.74 16.80
CA ARG A 272 16.41 22.69 17.55
C ARG A 272 15.21 22.72 16.60
N GLU A 273 14.24 21.85 16.86
CA GLU A 273 12.99 21.69 16.11
C GLU A 273 13.12 21.16 14.66
N THR A 274 14.34 20.93 14.19
CA THR A 274 14.57 20.29 12.89
C THR A 274 14.61 18.76 13.01
N ARG A 275 14.48 18.10 11.87
CA ARG A 275 14.50 16.65 11.73
C ARG A 275 15.04 16.28 10.35
N VAL A 276 15.76 15.17 10.28
CA VAL A 276 16.24 14.58 9.04
C VAL A 276 15.31 13.45 8.63
N PHE A 277 15.20 13.20 7.32
CA PHE A 277 14.53 12.02 6.81
C PHE A 277 15.50 10.86 6.74
N MET A 278 14.98 9.65 6.93
CA MET A 278 15.74 8.42 6.74
C MET A 278 14.85 7.35 6.12
N THR A 279 15.45 6.49 5.32
CA THR A 279 14.77 5.38 4.64
C THR A 279 15.45 4.08 5.02
N ILE A 280 14.67 3.07 5.44
CA ILE A 280 15.12 1.71 5.73
C ILE A 280 14.55 0.79 4.65
N ALA A 281 15.35 -0.09 4.07
CA ALA A 281 14.90 -1.06 3.07
C ALA A 281 15.24 -2.49 3.52
N ALA A 282 14.24 -3.37 3.54
CA ALA A 282 14.45 -4.80 3.75
C ALA A 282 14.20 -5.57 2.44
N ASP A 283 15.24 -6.19 1.93
CA ASP A 283 15.23 -6.97 0.70
C ASP A 283 15.11 -8.46 1.01
N VAL A 284 14.00 -9.06 0.59
CA VAL A 284 13.67 -10.44 0.91
C VAL A 284 13.26 -11.25 -0.31
N ILE A 285 13.45 -12.57 -0.23
CA ILE A 285 12.97 -13.54 -1.20
C ILE A 285 11.81 -14.29 -0.55
N LEU A 286 10.64 -14.22 -1.16
CA LEU A 286 9.43 -14.91 -0.68
C LEU A 286 9.27 -16.26 -1.40
N ALA A 287 8.78 -17.27 -0.68
CA ALA A 287 8.57 -18.58 -1.25
C ALA A 287 7.47 -18.54 -2.32
N GLY A 288 7.77 -19.08 -3.49
CA GLY A 288 6.88 -19.02 -4.65
C GLY A 288 6.89 -17.67 -5.35
N ILE A 289 7.81 -16.76 -5.01
CA ILE A 289 8.04 -15.52 -5.74
C ILE A 289 9.50 -15.47 -6.15
N ASP A 290 9.76 -15.45 -7.45
CA ASP A 290 11.13 -15.50 -8.00
C ASP A 290 11.87 -14.16 -7.90
N GLU A 291 11.12 -13.06 -7.91
CA GLU A 291 11.68 -11.71 -7.81
C GLU A 291 11.89 -11.28 -6.35
N PRO A 292 12.99 -10.55 -6.04
CA PRO A 292 13.19 -10.01 -4.71
C PRO A 292 12.15 -8.93 -4.38
N VAL A 293 11.64 -8.96 -3.16
CA VAL A 293 10.64 -8.04 -2.63
C VAL A 293 11.32 -7.05 -1.71
N ARG A 294 11.19 -5.74 -1.97
CA ARG A 294 11.76 -4.68 -1.13
C ARG A 294 10.68 -4.00 -0.30
N PHE A 295 10.82 -4.07 1.03
CA PHE A 295 10.00 -3.33 1.98
C PHE A 295 10.71 -2.02 2.37
N ASN A 296 10.20 -0.88 1.91
CA ASN A 296 10.82 0.45 2.08
C ASN A 296 10.08 1.33 3.10
N MET A 297 10.69 1.51 4.27
CA MET A 297 10.12 2.25 5.39
C MET A 297 10.73 3.65 5.49
N GLU A 298 9.90 4.68 5.36
CA GLU A 298 10.34 6.07 5.47
C GLU A 298 9.96 6.69 6.82
N CYS A 299 10.94 7.21 7.53
CA CYS A 299 10.73 7.88 8.79
C CYS A 299 11.61 9.11 8.97
N LYS A 300 11.52 9.73 10.14
CA LYS A 300 12.30 10.90 10.52
C LYS A 300 13.22 10.54 11.68
N ALA A 301 14.31 11.25 11.80
CA ALA A 301 15.15 11.22 12.98
C ALA A 301 15.45 12.64 13.45
N ARG A 302 15.55 12.80 14.76
CA ARG A 302 16.15 13.94 15.41
C ARG A 302 17.38 13.45 16.15
N ILE A 303 18.53 13.99 15.78
CA ILE A 303 19.82 13.57 16.30
C ILE A 303 20.22 14.53 17.42
N PHE A 304 20.49 13.96 18.58
CA PHE A 304 20.88 14.65 19.81
C PHE A 304 22.34 14.37 20.12
N HIS A 305 22.89 15.16 21.04
CA HIS A 305 24.19 14.91 21.64
C HIS A 305 24.30 13.49 22.22
N GLU A 306 25.49 12.92 22.18
CA GLU A 306 25.81 11.55 22.63
C GLU A 306 25.41 11.23 24.08
N HIS A 307 25.18 12.27 24.88
CA HIS A 307 24.88 12.20 26.32
C HIS A 307 23.47 12.71 26.69
N GLU A 308 22.62 12.99 25.70
CA GLU A 308 21.26 13.48 25.92
C GLU A 308 20.43 12.51 26.78
N ARG A 309 19.62 13.04 27.69
CA ARG A 309 18.75 12.23 28.56
C ARG A 309 17.30 12.31 28.11
N PHE A 310 16.72 11.15 27.81
CA PHE A 310 15.31 11.04 27.44
C PHE A 310 14.47 10.64 28.67
N TRP A 311 13.68 11.58 29.19
CA TRP A 311 12.85 11.38 30.38
C TRP A 311 11.55 10.59 30.10
N TYR A 312 11.04 10.66 28.87
CA TYR A 312 9.83 9.96 28.43
C TYR A 312 10.11 9.16 27.17
N VAL A 313 9.99 7.83 27.27
CA VAL A 313 10.22 6.90 26.15
C VAL A 313 8.88 6.36 25.68
N SER A 314 8.36 6.93 24.60
CA SER A 314 7.30 6.26 23.84
C SER A 314 7.94 5.11 23.05
N ARG A 315 7.42 3.89 23.27
CA ARG A 315 7.93 2.63 22.70
C ARG A 315 7.06 2.08 21.57
N ARG A 316 6.32 2.96 20.88
CA ARG A 316 5.45 2.52 19.77
C ARG A 316 6.31 2.36 18.53
N PRO A 317 6.44 1.16 17.94
CA PRO A 317 7.21 0.97 16.71
C PRO A 317 6.57 1.75 15.56
N ILE A 318 7.37 2.10 14.55
CA ILE A 318 6.84 2.57 13.26
C ILE A 318 6.20 1.38 12.57
N VAL A 319 5.00 1.55 12.03
CA VAL A 319 4.30 0.50 11.28
C VAL A 319 3.87 1.03 9.93
N GLU A 320 4.23 0.31 8.88
CA GLU A 320 3.78 0.56 7.51
C GLU A 320 3.04 -0.66 6.95
N LYS A 321 2.04 -0.41 6.09
CA LYS A 321 1.22 -1.44 5.47
C LYS A 321 1.66 -1.64 4.03
N TYR A 322 1.86 -2.88 3.64
CA TYR A 322 2.23 -3.27 2.28
C TYR A 322 1.15 -4.17 1.70
N PHE A 323 0.83 -3.93 0.43
CA PHE A 323 -0.08 -4.73 -0.37
C PHE A 323 0.70 -5.30 -1.54
N LEU A 324 0.80 -6.62 -1.61
CA LEU A 324 1.53 -7.35 -2.64
C LEU A 324 0.51 -8.09 -3.49
N THR A 325 0.50 -7.85 -4.80
CA THR A 325 -0.26 -8.64 -5.76
C THR A 325 0.73 -9.50 -6.54
N ALA A 326 0.45 -10.80 -6.62
CA ALA A 326 1.30 -11.75 -7.31
C ALA A 326 0.48 -12.60 -8.28
N GLY A 327 0.89 -12.68 -9.55
CA GLY A 327 0.22 -13.44 -10.60
C GLY A 327 0.84 -14.82 -10.77
N LEU A 328 0.02 -15.85 -10.93
CA LEU A 328 0.51 -17.21 -11.20
C LEU A 328 1.06 -17.33 -12.63
N VAL A 329 2.34 -17.68 -12.75
CA VAL A 329 3.06 -17.89 -14.00
C VAL A 329 3.78 -19.24 -13.93
N PHE A 330 3.30 -20.23 -14.70
CA PHE A 330 3.89 -21.58 -14.80
C PHE A 330 4.13 -22.33 -13.47
N GLY A 331 3.37 -22.04 -12.42
CA GLY A 331 3.43 -22.76 -11.13
C GLY A 331 4.10 -21.99 -9.99
N ASP A 332 4.81 -20.90 -10.31
CA ASP A 332 5.33 -19.92 -9.37
C ASP A 332 4.56 -18.59 -9.52
N TYR A 333 4.69 -17.68 -8.55
CA TYR A 333 4.11 -16.34 -8.64
C TYR A 333 5.17 -15.34 -9.13
N ALA A 334 4.80 -14.51 -10.09
CA ALA A 334 5.52 -13.29 -10.42
C ALA A 334 4.89 -12.12 -9.65
N ILE A 335 5.70 -11.22 -9.09
CA ILE A 335 5.16 -10.00 -8.49
C ILE A 335 4.56 -9.15 -9.59
N THR A 336 3.28 -8.86 -9.50
CA THR A 336 2.65 -7.89 -10.42
C THR A 336 2.64 -6.50 -9.80
N ASP A 337 2.63 -6.39 -8.47
CA ASP A 337 2.72 -5.11 -7.77
C ASP A 337 3.08 -5.24 -6.28
N LEU A 338 3.73 -4.22 -5.72
CA LEU A 338 3.96 -4.05 -4.28
C LEU A 338 3.77 -2.57 -3.90
N ILE A 339 2.73 -2.27 -3.14
CA ILE A 339 2.38 -0.91 -2.73
C ILE A 339 2.54 -0.75 -1.24
N CYS A 340 3.34 0.24 -0.83
CA CYS A 340 3.38 0.71 0.56
C CYS A 340 2.33 1.82 0.78
N GLN A 341 1.51 1.66 1.83
CA GLN A 341 0.64 2.70 2.36
C GLN A 341 1.15 3.08 3.76
N GLN A 342 1.59 4.33 3.92
CA GLN A 342 1.88 4.87 5.25
C GLN A 342 0.60 4.89 6.08
N VAL A 343 0.63 4.23 7.23
CA VAL A 343 -0.48 4.25 8.18
C VAL A 343 -0.45 5.59 8.92
N GLU A 344 -0.98 6.64 8.32
CA GLU A 344 -1.35 7.83 9.09
C GLU A 344 -2.55 7.47 9.97
N ARG A 345 -2.28 7.06 11.22
CA ARG A 345 -3.35 7.05 12.22
C ARG A 345 -3.76 8.50 12.46
N LYS A 346 -4.85 8.94 11.82
CA LYS A 346 -5.63 10.08 12.32
C LYS A 346 -5.89 9.78 13.80
N ASN A 347 -5.41 10.66 14.68
CA ASN A 347 -5.78 10.63 16.08
C ASN A 347 -7.32 10.73 16.13
N ILE A 348 -7.98 9.60 16.35
CA ILE A 348 -9.36 9.60 16.82
C ILE A 348 -9.26 9.85 18.32
N PHE A 349 -9.08 11.11 18.69
CA PHE A 349 -9.62 11.62 19.95
C PHE A 349 -10.73 12.59 19.55
N PRO A 350 -11.92 12.48 20.18
CA PRO A 350 -12.95 13.47 19.97
C PRO A 350 -12.38 14.82 20.42
N SER A 351 -12.61 15.84 19.61
CA SER A 351 -12.51 17.23 20.05
C SER A 351 -13.27 17.36 21.36
N GLU A 352 -12.54 17.55 22.46
CA GLU A 352 -13.15 18.12 23.66
C GLU A 352 -13.75 19.45 23.23
N ASN A 353 -15.05 19.57 23.50
CA ASN A 353 -15.80 20.80 23.30
C ASN A 353 -15.12 21.91 24.10
N VAL A 354 -14.46 22.82 23.39
CA VAL A 354 -14.34 24.20 23.83
C VAL A 354 -15.76 24.77 23.80
N ASN A 355 -16.42 24.78 24.96
CA ASN A 355 -17.42 25.77 25.38
C ASN A 355 -18.07 25.37 26.72
N ARG A 356 -17.43 25.72 27.84
CA ARG A 356 -17.99 26.57 28.90
C ARG A 356 -16.98 26.73 30.04
#